data_AF-A0A4Q3UUR0-F1
#
_entry.id   AF-A0A4Q3UUR0-F1
#
_cell.length_a   1.000
_cell.length_b   1.000
_cell.length_c   1.000
_cell.angle_alpha   90.00
_cell.angle_beta   90.00
_cell.angle_gamma   90.00
#
_symmetry.space_group_name_H-M   'P 1'
#
loop_
_entity.id
_entity.type
_entity.pdbx_description
1 polymer ?
#
loop_
_entity_poly.entity_id
_entity_poly.type
_entity_poly.pdbx_seq_one_letter_code
_entity_poly.pdbx_strand_id
1 'polypeptide(L)'
;MQRRTLLVSLGLVALAGVVYAVQSGASLRINGQVATTDVRMINGRAYAPIADIAKALGQSVVKNGNGYEFAAAGGSNEIGGYKGQQGDVVFTGKWRFQVLDWKRVKSYKPTLSKRDTDEVRAEPGQDLIIVGCRIKNGLKAKDELVFSPNWDGMNTALTAQDEANYQPKRYDVSESEGSPDGTVFLPGGAINFRIVFEVPEGTTPKDLVFTALRYGMRSSYDQKKEVPQNIRVALKADAE
;
A
#
# COMPACT_ATOMS: atom_id res chain seq x y z
N MET A 1 39.50 -43.41 83.90
CA MET A 1 39.38 -42.41 84.97
C MET A 1 39.29 -41.03 84.31
N GLN A 2 38.17 -40.31 84.49
CA GLN A 2 37.92 -38.89 84.15
C GLN A 2 38.03 -38.44 82.66
N ARG A 3 37.19 -37.58 82.07
CA ARG A 3 36.08 -36.69 82.49
C ARG A 3 35.36 -36.17 81.21
N ARG A 4 34.02 -36.05 81.27
CA ARG A 4 33.09 -34.96 80.80
C ARG A 4 33.34 -34.33 79.39
N THR A 5 32.36 -34.01 78.54
CA THR A 5 31.12 -33.23 78.76
C THR A 5 30.26 -33.23 77.48
N LEU A 6 28.95 -33.07 77.64
CA LEU A 6 27.88 -32.84 76.65
C LEU A 6 28.19 -31.82 75.52
N LEU A 7 27.60 -32.05 74.34
CA LEU A 7 26.97 -30.99 73.54
C LEU A 7 25.86 -31.56 72.63
N VAL A 8 24.68 -30.96 72.76
CA VAL A 8 23.44 -31.21 72.02
C VAL A 8 23.44 -30.38 70.74
N SER A 9 22.99 -30.94 69.61
CA SER A 9 22.45 -30.12 68.52
C SER A 9 21.41 -30.87 67.68
N LEU A 10 20.20 -30.30 67.73
CA LEU A 10 19.04 -30.46 66.85
C LEU A 10 19.40 -30.13 65.38
N GLY A 11 18.77 -30.77 64.41
CA GLY A 11 18.80 -30.35 62.99
C GLY A 11 18.15 -31.36 62.06
N LEU A 12 16.82 -31.46 62.02
CA LEU A 12 15.91 -30.84 61.02
C LEU A 12 16.01 -31.41 59.60
N VAL A 13 14.90 -32.02 59.20
CA VAL A 13 14.50 -32.55 57.89
C VAL A 13 14.78 -31.56 56.74
N ALA A 14 15.39 -32.04 55.66
CA ALA A 14 15.43 -31.34 54.37
C ALA A 14 14.88 -32.25 53.26
N LEU A 15 13.56 -32.15 53.04
CA LEU A 15 12.89 -32.59 51.81
C LEU A 15 13.21 -31.56 50.72
N ALA A 16 14.08 -31.92 49.78
CA ALA A 16 14.36 -31.12 48.60
C ALA A 16 13.19 -31.26 47.60
N GLY A 17 12.20 -30.37 47.71
CA GLY A 17 11.24 -30.12 46.64
C GLY A 17 11.88 -29.20 45.59
N VAL A 18 12.30 -29.76 44.46
CA VAL A 18 12.68 -28.96 43.28
C VAL A 18 11.40 -28.37 42.69
N VAL A 19 11.11 -27.10 43.03
CA VAL A 19 10.08 -26.32 42.35
C VAL A 19 10.69 -25.81 41.05
N TYR A 20 10.35 -26.43 39.92
CA TYR A 20 10.55 -25.81 38.61
C TYR A 20 9.62 -24.59 38.53
N ALA A 21 10.20 -23.40 38.68
CA ALA A 21 9.53 -22.15 38.34
C ALA A 21 9.34 -22.11 36.81
N VAL A 22 8.14 -22.47 36.34
CA VAL A 22 7.69 -22.12 35.00
C VAL A 22 7.59 -20.59 34.96
N GLN A 23 8.54 -19.96 34.29
CA GLN A 23 8.54 -18.53 34.02
C GLN A 23 7.40 -18.26 33.03
N SER A 24 6.16 -18.12 33.53
CA SER A 24 5.00 -17.85 32.69
C SER A 24 5.12 -16.45 32.12
N GLY A 25 5.61 -16.34 30.88
CA GLY A 25 5.55 -15.10 30.12
C GLY A 25 4.10 -14.59 30.01
N ALA A 26 3.92 -13.28 29.99
CA ALA A 26 2.61 -12.68 29.80
C ALA A 26 2.03 -13.12 28.44
N SER A 27 0.74 -13.44 28.40
CA SER A 27 0.02 -13.79 27.18
C SER A 27 -1.19 -12.88 27.00
N LEU A 28 -1.44 -12.44 25.76
CA LEU A 28 -2.66 -11.73 25.40
C LEU A 28 -3.71 -12.75 24.96
N ARG A 29 -4.94 -12.63 25.48
CA ARG A 29 -6.08 -13.45 25.09
C ARG A 29 -7.19 -12.58 24.51
N ILE A 30 -7.78 -13.02 23.41
CA ILE A 30 -8.92 -12.38 22.75
C ILE A 30 -10.02 -13.45 22.67
N ASN A 31 -11.23 -13.13 23.16
CA ASN A 31 -12.35 -14.08 23.19
C ASN A 31 -12.01 -15.43 23.86
N GLY A 32 -11.19 -15.41 24.92
CA GLY A 32 -10.77 -16.61 25.65
C GLY A 32 -9.68 -17.44 24.97
N GLN A 33 -9.34 -17.15 23.70
CA GLN A 33 -8.23 -17.78 22.98
C GLN A 33 -6.94 -17.00 23.16
N VAL A 34 -5.80 -17.69 23.23
CA VAL A 34 -4.49 -17.04 23.28
C VAL A 34 -4.20 -16.42 21.92
N ALA A 35 -4.15 -15.09 21.87
CA ALA A 35 -3.84 -14.32 20.67
C ALA A 35 -2.32 -14.26 20.45
N THR A 36 -1.54 -14.00 21.51
CA THR A 36 -0.07 -14.06 21.45
C THR A 36 0.55 -14.35 22.81
N THR A 37 1.73 -14.95 22.81
CA THR A 37 2.61 -15.10 23.98
C THR A 37 3.81 -14.17 23.94
N ASP A 38 4.01 -13.39 22.87
CA ASP A 38 5.08 -12.37 22.77
C ASP A 38 4.58 -11.03 23.34
N VAL A 39 4.19 -11.03 24.61
CA VAL A 39 3.80 -9.80 25.31
C VAL A 39 5.01 -9.22 26.03
N ARG A 40 5.35 -7.98 25.71
CA ARG A 40 6.45 -7.25 26.33
C ARG A 40 5.91 -6.20 27.28
N MET A 41 6.47 -6.15 28.49
CA MET A 41 6.14 -5.14 29.48
C MET A 41 7.15 -4.00 29.40
N ILE A 42 6.70 -2.77 29.11
CA ILE A 42 7.52 -1.56 29.10
C ILE A 42 6.84 -0.52 29.99
N ASN A 43 7.53 -0.09 31.05
CA ASN A 43 7.00 0.87 32.03
C ASN A 43 5.60 0.50 32.58
N GLY A 44 5.40 -0.79 32.89
CA GLY A 44 4.13 -1.31 33.41
C GLY A 44 3.02 -1.45 32.36
N ARG A 45 3.28 -1.19 31.08
CA ARG A 45 2.31 -1.36 29.98
C ARG A 45 2.67 -2.56 29.11
N ALA A 46 1.66 -3.33 28.74
CA ALA A 46 1.79 -4.48 27.84
C ALA A 46 1.81 -4.05 26.38
N TYR A 47 2.74 -4.59 25.60
CA TYR A 47 2.88 -4.42 24.16
C TYR A 47 2.87 -5.80 23.51
N ALA A 48 2.12 -5.96 22.43
CA ALA A 48 1.97 -7.21 21.71
C ALA A 48 2.14 -6.97 20.20
N PRO A 49 2.63 -7.96 19.42
CA PRO A 49 2.65 -7.88 17.98
C PRO A 49 1.26 -7.66 17.41
N ILE A 50 1.09 -6.57 16.66
CA ILE A 50 -0.18 -6.23 16.01
C ILE A 50 -0.62 -7.30 14.99
N ALA A 51 0.33 -8.05 14.42
CA ALA A 51 0.08 -9.15 13.49
C ALA A 51 -0.69 -10.30 14.16
N ASP A 52 -0.31 -10.64 15.39
CA ASP A 52 -0.96 -11.71 16.14
C ASP A 52 -2.38 -11.31 16.58
N ILE A 53 -2.55 -10.02 16.94
CA ILE A 53 -3.86 -9.44 17.24
C ILE A 53 -4.76 -9.53 16.01
N ALA A 54 -4.29 -9.09 14.84
CA ALA A 54 -5.07 -9.17 13.60
C ALA A 54 -5.46 -10.61 13.27
N LYS A 55 -4.52 -11.55 13.37
CA LYS A 55 -4.78 -12.98 13.12
C LYS A 55 -5.86 -13.52 14.05
N ALA A 56 -5.81 -13.20 15.34
CA ALA A 56 -6.82 -13.61 16.32
C ALA A 56 -8.21 -13.01 16.04
N LEU A 57 -8.27 -11.90 15.30
CA LEU A 57 -9.51 -11.26 14.85
C LEU A 57 -9.97 -11.74 13.45
N GLY A 58 -9.27 -12.69 12.82
CA GLY A 58 -9.55 -13.10 11.44
C GLY A 58 -9.24 -12.00 10.42
N GLN A 59 -8.26 -11.15 10.72
CA GLN A 59 -7.82 -10.02 9.92
C GLN A 59 -6.32 -10.14 9.57
N SER A 60 -5.85 -9.30 8.65
CA SER A 60 -4.43 -9.13 8.31
C SER A 60 -3.98 -7.71 8.64
N VAL A 61 -2.68 -7.54 8.92
CA VAL A 61 -2.10 -6.20 9.11
C VAL A 61 -1.56 -5.70 7.78
N VAL A 62 -2.03 -4.54 7.34
CA VAL A 62 -1.53 -3.85 6.15
C VAL A 62 -0.83 -2.56 6.59
N LYS A 63 0.31 -2.24 5.97
CA LYS A 63 0.99 -0.97 6.21
C LYS A 63 0.31 0.12 5.38
N ASN A 64 -0.14 1.20 6.03
CA ASN A 64 -0.80 2.32 5.37
C ASN A 64 -0.10 3.64 5.76
N GLY A 65 0.64 4.23 4.81
CA GLY A 65 1.44 5.43 5.05
C GLY A 65 2.47 5.25 6.17
N ASN A 66 2.30 6.01 7.27
CA ASN A 66 3.14 5.94 8.47
C ASN A 66 2.60 4.98 9.55
N GLY A 67 1.52 4.26 9.28
CA GLY A 67 0.84 3.39 10.24
C GLY A 67 0.55 1.99 9.72
N TYR A 68 -0.25 1.28 10.50
CA TYR A 68 -0.74 -0.07 10.21
C TYR A 68 -2.25 -0.11 10.40
N GLU A 69 -2.93 -0.90 9.60
CA GLU A 69 -4.39 -1.06 9.59
C GLU A 69 -4.75 -2.54 9.59
N PHE A 70 -5.88 -2.92 10.19
CA PHE A 70 -6.43 -4.26 10.07
C PHE A 70 -7.36 -4.36 8.87
N ALA A 71 -7.11 -5.30 7.97
CA ALA A 71 -7.93 -5.61 6.81
C ALA A 71 -8.56 -7.01 6.94
N ALA A 72 -9.70 -7.27 6.30
CA ALA A 72 -10.33 -8.60 6.32
C ALA A 72 -9.36 -9.66 5.77
N ALA A 73 -9.19 -10.78 6.49
CA ALA A 73 -8.40 -11.89 5.97
C ALA A 73 -9.21 -12.61 4.87
N GLY A 74 -8.62 -12.74 3.68
CA GLY A 74 -9.18 -13.57 2.60
C GLY A 74 -10.04 -12.88 1.54
N GLY A 75 -10.12 -11.54 1.51
CA GLY A 75 -10.55 -10.84 0.30
C GLY A 75 -9.43 -10.90 -0.74
N SER A 76 -9.76 -11.20 -2.01
CA SER A 76 -8.87 -11.09 -3.18
C SER A 76 -7.76 -10.08 -2.91
N ASN A 77 -6.51 -10.55 -2.79
CA ASN A 77 -5.37 -9.73 -2.39
C ASN A 77 -5.41 -8.40 -3.15
N GLU A 78 -5.93 -7.35 -2.51
CA GLU A 78 -5.86 -6.02 -3.07
C GLU A 78 -4.38 -5.78 -3.30
N ILE A 79 -4.01 -5.34 -4.51
CA ILE A 79 -2.63 -4.99 -4.79
C ILE A 79 -2.17 -4.06 -3.66
N GLY A 80 -1.23 -4.53 -2.84
CA GLY A 80 -0.77 -3.80 -1.66
C GLY A 80 -0.35 -2.40 -2.09
N GLY A 81 -0.89 -1.38 -1.39
CA GLY A 81 -0.77 -0.02 -1.87
C GLY A 81 -1.34 1.02 -0.92
N TYR A 82 -1.12 2.28 -1.27
CA TYR A 82 -1.63 3.43 -0.55
C TYR A 82 -3.08 3.70 -0.96
N LYS A 83 -3.91 4.23 -0.06
CA LYS A 83 -5.34 4.47 -0.33
C LYS A 83 -5.72 5.93 -0.10
N GLY A 84 -6.70 6.42 -0.84
CA GLY A 84 -7.30 7.74 -0.66
C GLY A 84 -8.62 7.90 -1.42
N GLN A 85 -9.20 9.08 -1.36
CA GLN A 85 -10.37 9.48 -2.16
C GLN A 85 -10.00 10.56 -3.17
N GLN A 86 -10.82 10.76 -4.19
CA GLN A 86 -10.61 11.84 -5.15
C GLN A 86 -10.56 13.20 -4.45
N GLY A 87 -9.50 13.95 -4.75
CA GLY A 87 -9.14 15.20 -4.08
C GLY A 87 -8.12 15.02 -2.95
N ASP A 88 -7.93 13.83 -2.39
CA ASP A 88 -6.94 13.59 -1.34
C ASP A 88 -5.52 13.59 -1.91
N VAL A 89 -4.59 14.11 -1.10
CA VAL A 89 -3.16 13.96 -1.36
C VAL A 89 -2.63 12.74 -0.62
N VAL A 90 -2.37 11.67 -1.36
CA VAL A 90 -1.85 10.39 -0.83
C VAL A 90 -0.32 10.42 -0.86
N PHE A 91 0.33 10.34 0.30
CA PHE A 91 1.78 10.32 0.41
C PHE A 91 2.33 8.88 0.52
N THR A 92 3.21 8.52 -0.41
CA THR A 92 3.79 7.16 -0.51
C THR A 92 5.14 7.01 0.20
N GLY A 93 5.57 8.03 0.94
CA GLY A 93 6.96 8.15 1.42
C GLY A 93 7.91 8.75 0.38
N LYS A 94 7.61 8.62 -0.91
CA LYS A 94 8.42 9.16 -2.03
C LYS A 94 7.68 10.24 -2.79
N TRP A 95 6.41 10.01 -3.09
CA TRP A 95 5.61 10.90 -3.91
C TRP A 95 4.31 11.27 -3.22
N ARG A 96 3.76 12.42 -3.59
CA ARG A 96 2.41 12.86 -3.21
C ARG A 96 1.53 12.79 -4.44
N PHE A 97 0.62 11.83 -4.47
CA PHE A 97 -0.30 11.60 -5.58
C PHE A 97 -1.69 12.13 -5.25
N GLN A 98 -2.39 12.62 -6.27
CA GLN A 98 -3.75 13.13 -6.14
C GLN A 98 -4.50 12.89 -7.46
N VAL A 99 -5.71 12.35 -7.36
CA VAL A 99 -6.70 12.42 -8.45
C VAL A 99 -7.45 13.74 -8.30
N LEU A 100 -7.43 14.55 -9.35
CA LEU A 100 -8.03 15.89 -9.38
C LEU A 100 -9.50 15.79 -9.80
N ASP A 101 -9.73 15.18 -10.95
CA ASP A 101 -11.03 15.04 -11.59
C ASP A 101 -11.06 13.77 -12.45
N TRP A 102 -12.24 13.45 -12.95
CA TRP A 102 -12.39 12.59 -14.11
C TRP A 102 -13.58 13.07 -14.94
N LYS A 103 -13.66 12.63 -16.19
CA LYS A 103 -14.81 12.90 -17.06
C LYS A 103 -15.01 11.81 -18.09
N ARG A 104 -16.24 11.70 -18.59
CA ARG A 104 -16.63 10.82 -19.71
C ARG A 104 -16.76 11.61 -21.01
N VAL A 105 -16.17 11.11 -22.09
CA VAL A 105 -16.21 11.75 -23.42
C VAL A 105 -16.19 10.71 -24.55
N LYS A 106 -16.65 11.09 -25.76
CA LYS A 106 -16.53 10.25 -26.97
C LYS A 106 -15.20 10.39 -27.69
N SER A 107 -14.55 11.54 -27.54
CA SER A 107 -13.22 11.77 -28.07
C SER A 107 -12.41 12.65 -27.14
N TYR A 108 -11.10 12.52 -27.23
CA TYR A 108 -10.16 13.23 -26.39
C TYR A 108 -8.94 13.64 -27.20
N LYS A 109 -8.68 14.95 -27.26
CA LYS A 109 -7.44 15.49 -27.80
C LYS A 109 -6.44 15.70 -26.65
N PRO A 110 -5.25 15.08 -26.70
CA PRO A 110 -4.18 15.31 -25.72
C PRO A 110 -3.86 16.78 -25.59
N THR A 111 -3.52 17.21 -24.38
CA THR A 111 -3.26 18.62 -24.06
C THR A 111 -1.91 18.84 -23.38
N LEU A 112 -1.23 17.78 -22.96
CA LEU A 112 0.03 17.82 -22.22
C LEU A 112 1.18 17.19 -23.01
N SER A 113 0.91 16.11 -23.74
CA SER A 113 1.88 15.45 -24.61
C SER A 113 2.30 16.37 -25.74
N LYS A 114 3.60 16.39 -26.03
CA LYS A 114 4.17 17.09 -27.18
C LYS A 114 4.42 16.16 -28.36
N ARG A 115 4.40 14.85 -28.13
CA ARG A 115 4.74 13.84 -29.13
C ARG A 115 3.50 13.17 -29.72
N ASP A 116 2.53 12.84 -28.87
CA ASP A 116 1.28 12.22 -29.28
C ASP A 116 0.14 13.22 -29.06
N THR A 117 -0.15 13.98 -30.11
CA THR A 117 -1.19 15.03 -30.12
C THR A 117 -2.45 14.63 -30.87
N ASP A 118 -2.49 13.38 -31.36
CA ASP A 118 -3.59 12.86 -32.15
C ASP A 118 -4.82 12.68 -31.28
N GLU A 119 -5.99 13.03 -31.84
CA GLU A 119 -7.26 12.82 -31.15
C GLU A 119 -7.53 11.32 -31.04
N VAL A 120 -7.81 10.88 -29.81
CA VAL A 120 -8.31 9.53 -29.55
C VAL A 120 -9.82 9.55 -29.58
N ARG A 121 -10.41 8.60 -30.29
CA ARG A 121 -11.86 8.39 -30.33
C ARG A 121 -12.19 7.04 -29.71
N ALA A 122 -13.30 7.01 -28.98
CA ALA A 122 -13.88 5.76 -28.52
C ALA A 122 -14.38 4.95 -29.73
N GLU A 123 -14.22 3.64 -29.66
CA GLU A 123 -14.89 2.72 -30.58
C GLU A 123 -16.42 2.78 -30.41
N PRO A 124 -17.22 2.38 -31.42
CA PRO A 124 -18.67 2.30 -31.29
C PRO A 124 -19.10 1.45 -30.09
N GLY A 125 -20.01 1.97 -29.25
CA GLY A 125 -20.45 1.31 -28.02
C GLY A 125 -19.48 1.45 -26.84
N GLN A 126 -18.42 2.25 -26.98
CA GLN A 126 -17.48 2.59 -25.92
C GLN A 126 -17.54 4.09 -25.58
N ASP A 127 -17.04 4.42 -24.40
CA ASP A 127 -16.73 5.77 -23.93
C ASP A 127 -15.24 5.86 -23.56
N LEU A 128 -14.68 7.08 -23.64
CA LEU A 128 -13.42 7.38 -22.99
C LEU A 128 -13.67 7.93 -21.58
N ILE A 129 -12.98 7.38 -20.60
CA ILE A 129 -12.88 7.94 -19.25
C ILE A 129 -11.50 8.58 -19.11
N ILE A 130 -11.48 9.88 -18.86
CA ILE A 130 -10.26 10.67 -18.71
C ILE A 130 -10.09 11.01 -17.24
N VAL A 131 -9.03 10.52 -16.60
CA VAL A 131 -8.76 10.79 -15.17
C VAL A 131 -7.59 11.77 -15.06
N GLY A 132 -7.85 12.96 -14.52
CA GLY A 132 -6.85 13.99 -14.27
C GLY A 132 -6.09 13.73 -12.97
N CYS A 133 -4.77 13.68 -13.06
CA CYS A 133 -3.89 13.31 -11.96
C CYS A 133 -2.76 14.32 -11.76
N ARG A 134 -2.26 14.36 -10.53
CA ARG A 134 -1.05 15.09 -10.14
C ARG A 134 -0.16 14.23 -9.27
N ILE A 135 1.14 14.24 -9.54
CA ILE A 135 2.15 13.60 -8.69
C ILE A 135 3.32 14.54 -8.40
N LYS A 136 3.69 14.68 -7.13
CA LYS A 136 4.76 15.58 -6.67
C LYS A 136 5.92 14.81 -6.07
N ASN A 137 7.16 15.22 -6.39
CA ASN A 137 8.38 14.65 -5.82
C ASN A 137 8.51 15.02 -4.34
N GLY A 138 8.49 14.03 -3.47
CA GLY A 138 8.77 14.18 -2.04
C GLY A 138 10.24 13.89 -1.68
N LEU A 139 11.07 13.44 -2.61
CA LEU A 139 12.48 13.16 -2.41
C LEU A 139 13.32 14.44 -2.45
N LYS A 140 14.55 14.34 -1.93
CA LYS A 140 15.56 15.40 -1.97
C LYS A 140 16.42 15.38 -3.25
N ALA A 141 16.14 14.46 -4.17
CA ALA A 141 16.84 14.30 -5.44
C ALA A 141 15.85 14.30 -6.61
N LYS A 142 16.34 14.61 -7.81
CA LYS A 142 15.55 14.47 -9.04
C LYS A 142 15.05 13.04 -9.17
N ASP A 143 13.86 12.88 -9.73
CA ASP A 143 13.29 11.58 -9.98
C ASP A 143 12.57 11.54 -11.34
N GLU A 144 12.22 10.35 -11.78
CA GLU A 144 11.62 10.12 -13.08
C GLU A 144 10.65 8.93 -13.02
N LEU A 145 9.44 9.11 -13.55
CA LEU A 145 8.40 8.09 -13.59
C LEU A 145 8.06 7.67 -15.02
N VAL A 146 7.66 6.41 -15.16
CA VAL A 146 7.15 5.81 -16.40
C VAL A 146 5.66 6.11 -16.57
N PHE A 147 5.27 6.48 -17.78
CA PHE A 147 3.89 6.75 -18.21
C PHE A 147 3.55 5.95 -19.48
N SER A 148 3.78 4.64 -19.43
CA SER A 148 3.51 3.74 -20.55
C SER A 148 2.54 2.63 -20.11
N PRO A 149 1.48 2.33 -20.88
CA PRO A 149 0.50 1.31 -20.52
C PRO A 149 1.07 -0.11 -20.58
N ASN A 150 2.08 -0.33 -21.43
CA ASN A 150 2.59 -1.66 -21.76
C ASN A 150 3.93 -1.98 -21.10
N TRP A 151 4.28 -1.29 -20.01
CA TRP A 151 5.55 -1.51 -19.31
C TRP A 151 5.42 -2.56 -18.20
N ASP A 152 6.41 -3.44 -18.09
CA ASP A 152 6.41 -4.51 -17.08
C ASP A 152 6.33 -3.93 -15.65
N GLY A 153 5.52 -4.54 -14.80
CA GLY A 153 5.27 -4.09 -13.43
C GLY A 153 4.25 -2.97 -13.27
N MET A 154 3.66 -2.47 -14.37
CA MET A 154 2.53 -1.54 -14.30
C MET A 154 1.23 -2.30 -13.96
N ASN A 155 0.53 -1.84 -12.93
CA ASN A 155 -0.78 -2.34 -12.53
C ASN A 155 -1.84 -1.22 -12.53
N THR A 156 -1.56 -0.12 -13.24
CA THR A 156 -2.52 0.99 -13.35
C THR A 156 -3.79 0.47 -14.01
N ALA A 157 -4.95 0.68 -13.40
CA ALA A 157 -6.23 0.26 -13.95
C ALA A 157 -7.36 1.14 -13.42
N LEU A 158 -8.40 1.31 -14.23
CA LEU A 158 -9.70 1.81 -13.76
C LEU A 158 -10.55 0.61 -13.36
N THR A 159 -11.11 0.64 -12.16
CA THR A 159 -12.07 -0.36 -11.70
C THR A 159 -13.47 0.22 -11.74
N ALA A 160 -14.44 -0.62 -12.10
CA ALA A 160 -15.84 -0.24 -12.18
C ALA A 160 -16.66 -0.87 -11.04
N GLN A 161 -17.91 -0.41 -10.88
CA GLN A 161 -18.81 -0.90 -9.83
C GLN A 161 -19.21 -2.38 -10.01
N ASP A 162 -19.18 -2.87 -11.25
CA ASP A 162 -19.41 -4.27 -11.62
C ASP A 162 -18.17 -5.16 -11.46
N GLU A 163 -17.13 -4.66 -10.78
CA GLU A 163 -15.85 -5.33 -10.55
C GLU A 163 -15.00 -5.56 -11.81
N ALA A 164 -15.43 -5.02 -12.98
CA ALA A 164 -14.59 -4.99 -14.17
C ALA A 164 -13.38 -4.06 -13.96
N ASN A 165 -12.29 -4.35 -14.68
CA ASN A 165 -11.10 -3.49 -14.70
C ASN A 165 -10.65 -3.21 -16.14
N TYR A 166 -10.18 -1.99 -16.36
CA TYR A 166 -9.78 -1.47 -17.66
C TYR A 166 -8.36 -0.93 -17.57
N GLN A 167 -7.50 -1.40 -18.46
CA GLN A 167 -6.13 -0.92 -18.57
C GLN A 167 -6.09 0.45 -19.25
N PRO A 168 -5.09 1.30 -18.96
CA PRO A 168 -4.91 2.56 -19.66
C PRO A 168 -4.74 2.32 -21.16
N LYS A 169 -5.54 3.01 -21.98
CA LYS A 169 -5.31 3.10 -23.42
C LYS A 169 -4.07 3.95 -23.70
N ARG A 170 -3.88 5.03 -22.92
CA ARG A 170 -2.70 5.91 -23.00
C ARG A 170 -2.58 6.84 -21.80
N TYR A 171 -1.43 7.51 -21.72
CA TYR A 171 -1.20 8.67 -20.87
C TYR A 171 -1.12 9.95 -21.72
N ASP A 172 -1.61 11.07 -21.19
CA ASP A 172 -1.36 12.42 -21.71
C ASP A 172 -0.51 13.15 -20.67
N VAL A 173 0.78 13.30 -20.94
CA VAL A 173 1.77 13.87 -20.02
C VAL A 173 2.85 14.60 -20.82
N SER A 174 3.46 15.63 -20.25
CA SER A 174 4.63 16.27 -20.88
C SER A 174 5.87 15.38 -20.70
N GLU A 175 6.25 14.67 -21.74
CA GLU A 175 7.35 13.70 -21.69
C GLU A 175 8.73 14.38 -21.74
N SER A 176 9.71 13.82 -21.03
CA SER A 176 11.14 14.11 -21.17
C SER A 176 11.90 13.02 -21.91
N GLU A 177 11.41 11.78 -21.88
CA GLU A 177 12.01 10.61 -22.51
C GLU A 177 11.05 9.94 -23.48
N GLY A 178 11.61 9.29 -24.50
CA GLY A 178 10.89 8.86 -25.70
C GLY A 178 10.31 7.44 -25.69
N SER A 179 10.99 6.48 -25.05
CA SER A 179 10.52 5.08 -24.97
C SER A 179 11.25 4.32 -23.84
N PRO A 180 10.54 3.87 -22.78
CA PRO A 180 9.14 4.16 -22.53
C PRO A 180 8.89 5.66 -22.34
N ASP A 181 7.63 6.10 -22.35
CA ASP A 181 7.33 7.49 -22.04
C ASP A 181 7.69 7.76 -20.57
N GLY A 182 8.55 8.74 -20.35
CA GLY A 182 9.06 9.10 -19.04
C GLY A 182 8.99 10.60 -18.82
N THR A 183 8.77 11.01 -17.57
CA THR A 183 8.82 12.43 -17.18
C THR A 183 9.68 12.62 -15.95
N VAL A 184 10.73 13.43 -16.10
CA VAL A 184 11.62 13.87 -15.03
C VAL A 184 11.00 15.02 -14.23
N PHE A 185 11.20 15.01 -12.91
CA PHE A 185 10.70 16.06 -12.02
C PHE A 185 11.64 16.27 -10.82
N LEU A 186 11.96 17.54 -10.56
CA LEU A 186 12.88 17.97 -9.50
C LEU A 186 12.29 17.75 -8.10
N PRO A 187 13.11 17.77 -7.03
CA PRO A 187 12.62 17.82 -5.65
C PRO A 187 11.53 18.89 -5.46
N GLY A 188 10.37 18.51 -4.94
CA GLY A 188 9.22 19.41 -4.79
C GLY A 188 8.52 19.80 -6.09
N GLY A 189 9.03 19.42 -7.27
CA GLY A 189 8.35 19.56 -8.55
C GLY A 189 7.16 18.63 -8.67
N ALA A 190 6.18 18.99 -9.51
CA ALA A 190 5.00 18.18 -9.76
C ALA A 190 4.78 17.95 -11.26
N ILE A 191 4.26 16.78 -11.59
CA ILE A 191 3.77 16.40 -12.91
C ILE A 191 2.25 16.39 -12.84
N ASN A 192 1.61 17.11 -13.75
CA ASN A 192 0.20 16.92 -14.05
C ASN A 192 0.11 16.03 -15.29
N PHE A 193 -0.83 15.09 -15.28
CA PHE A 193 -1.03 14.15 -16.38
C PHE A 193 -2.47 13.67 -16.40
N ARG A 194 -2.87 13.03 -17.50
CA ARG A 194 -4.14 12.34 -17.60
C ARG A 194 -3.93 10.90 -18.00
N ILE A 195 -4.82 10.04 -17.51
CA ILE A 195 -4.89 8.64 -17.91
C ILE A 195 -6.18 8.48 -18.69
N VAL A 196 -6.08 7.93 -19.90
CA VAL A 196 -7.21 7.70 -20.79
C VAL A 196 -7.53 6.22 -20.75
N PHE A 197 -8.75 5.89 -20.37
CA PHE A 197 -9.32 4.55 -20.44
C PHE A 197 -10.40 4.52 -21.50
N GLU A 198 -10.56 3.38 -22.15
CA GLU A 198 -11.71 3.08 -23.00
C GLU A 198 -12.52 1.99 -22.31
N VAL A 199 -13.83 2.23 -22.19
CA VAL A 199 -14.74 1.38 -21.42
C VAL A 199 -16.07 1.24 -22.17
N PRO A 200 -16.84 0.16 -21.94
CA PRO A 200 -18.20 0.05 -22.47
C PRO A 200 -19.06 1.23 -22.03
N GLU A 201 -19.95 1.68 -22.92
CA GLU A 201 -20.93 2.72 -22.58
C GLU A 201 -21.71 2.36 -21.31
N GLY A 202 -21.91 3.34 -20.45
CA GLY A 202 -22.61 3.16 -19.17
C GLY A 202 -21.76 2.63 -18.02
N THR A 203 -20.50 2.23 -18.24
CA THR A 203 -19.57 1.78 -17.18
C THR A 203 -19.43 2.81 -16.07
N THR A 204 -19.82 2.51 -14.83
CA THR A 204 -19.65 3.43 -13.69
C THR A 204 -18.27 3.26 -13.04
N PRO A 205 -17.36 4.26 -13.13
CA PRO A 205 -16.05 4.18 -12.49
C PRO A 205 -16.19 4.13 -10.95
N LYS A 206 -15.35 3.33 -10.31
CA LYS A 206 -15.30 3.14 -8.85
C LYS A 206 -13.97 3.62 -8.27
N ASP A 207 -12.88 2.95 -8.61
CA ASP A 207 -11.54 3.32 -8.14
C ASP A 207 -10.56 3.45 -9.31
N LEU A 208 -9.63 4.41 -9.22
CA LEU A 208 -8.38 4.37 -9.97
C LEU A 208 -7.34 3.62 -9.13
N VAL A 209 -6.69 2.60 -9.71
CA VAL A 209 -5.40 2.11 -9.23
C VAL A 209 -4.32 2.72 -10.11
N PHE A 210 -3.37 3.44 -9.52
CA PHE A 210 -2.22 4.02 -10.23
C PHE A 210 -0.93 3.41 -9.73
N THR A 211 -0.07 2.95 -10.64
CA THR A 211 1.27 2.47 -10.33
C THR A 211 2.30 3.58 -10.58
N ALA A 212 2.94 4.05 -9.51
CA ALA A 212 4.14 4.87 -9.61
C ALA A 212 5.37 3.96 -9.77
N LEU A 213 5.92 3.95 -10.99
CA LEU A 213 7.09 3.19 -11.37
C LEU A 213 8.23 4.11 -11.81
N ARG A 214 9.40 3.97 -11.21
CA ARG A 214 10.57 4.76 -11.60
C ARG A 214 11.14 4.31 -12.93
N TYR A 215 11.57 5.24 -13.75
CA TYR A 215 12.11 4.95 -15.10
C TYR A 215 13.32 4.02 -15.13
N GLY A 216 14.16 4.09 -14.09
CA GLY A 216 15.33 3.22 -13.94
C GLY A 216 14.99 1.74 -13.67
N MET A 217 13.73 1.40 -13.40
CA MET A 217 13.29 0.04 -13.06
C MET A 217 12.90 -0.73 -14.32
N ARG A 218 13.92 -1.12 -15.09
CA ARG A 218 13.76 -1.68 -16.45
C ARG A 218 13.50 -3.18 -16.52
N SER A 219 13.59 -3.88 -15.40
CA SER A 219 13.41 -5.33 -15.35
C SER A 219 12.75 -5.77 -14.06
N SER A 220 12.12 -6.95 -14.11
CA SER A 220 11.63 -7.64 -12.91
C SER A 220 12.71 -7.85 -11.84
N TYR A 221 13.99 -7.87 -12.20
CA TYR A 221 15.10 -7.91 -11.24
C TYR A 221 15.25 -6.59 -10.47
N ASP A 222 15.16 -5.45 -11.15
CA ASP A 222 15.23 -4.13 -10.51
C ASP A 222 13.99 -3.87 -9.65
N GLN A 223 12.83 -4.37 -10.10
CA GLN A 223 11.57 -4.31 -9.36
C GLN A 223 11.55 -5.14 -8.06
N LYS A 224 12.43 -6.14 -7.93
CA LYS A 224 12.61 -6.86 -6.67
C LYS A 224 13.38 -6.03 -5.64
N LYS A 225 14.24 -5.12 -6.07
CA LYS A 225 15.04 -4.25 -5.18
C LYS A 225 14.23 -3.04 -4.70
N GLU A 226 13.38 -2.52 -5.57
CA GLU A 226 12.47 -1.44 -5.28
C GLU A 226 11.12 -1.82 -5.90
N VAL A 227 10.10 -2.09 -5.09
CA VAL A 227 8.80 -2.53 -5.62
C VAL A 227 8.03 -1.31 -6.16
N PRO A 228 7.37 -1.40 -7.33
CA PRO A 228 6.48 -0.34 -7.82
C PRO A 228 5.43 0.02 -6.76
N GLN A 229 5.11 1.30 -6.60
CA GLN A 229 4.16 1.74 -5.58
C GLN A 229 2.77 1.90 -6.19
N ASN A 230 1.82 1.08 -5.75
CA ASN A 230 0.44 1.18 -6.18
C ASN A 230 -0.36 2.09 -5.24
N ILE A 231 -1.22 2.91 -5.82
CA ILE A 231 -2.06 3.89 -5.12
C ILE A 231 -3.48 3.71 -5.62
N ARG A 232 -4.40 3.32 -4.73
CA ARG A 232 -5.82 3.20 -5.03
C ARG A 232 -6.56 4.44 -4.56
N VAL A 233 -7.31 5.08 -5.45
CA VAL A 233 -8.10 6.27 -5.17
C VAL A 233 -9.55 6.03 -5.56
N ALA A 234 -10.44 6.11 -4.58
CA ALA A 234 -11.88 6.06 -4.83
C ALA A 234 -12.33 7.31 -5.59
N LEU A 235 -13.02 7.12 -6.71
CA LEU A 235 -13.53 8.18 -7.55
C LEU A 235 -14.91 8.61 -7.04
N LYS A 236 -15.15 9.91 -7.04
CA LYS A 236 -16.50 10.44 -6.76
C LYS A 236 -17.38 10.19 -7.98
N ALA A 237 -18.70 10.06 -7.76
CA ALA A 237 -19.64 10.06 -8.86
C ALA A 237 -19.46 11.34 -9.71
N ASP A 238 -19.72 11.24 -11.02
CA ASP A 238 -19.55 12.36 -11.93
C ASP A 238 -20.40 13.54 -11.43
N ALA A 239 -19.80 14.73 -11.41
CA ALA A 239 -20.57 15.94 -11.18
C ALA A 239 -21.12 16.36 -12.54
N GLU A 240 -22.32 15.87 -12.87
CA GLU A 240 -23.06 16.32 -14.07
C GLU A 240 -23.12 17.85 -14.17
#